data_AF-A0A819DM47-F1
#
_entry.id   AF-A0A819DM47-F1
#
_cell.length_a   1.000
_cell.length_b   1.000
_cell.length_c   1.000
_cell.angle_alpha   90.00
_cell.angle_beta   90.00
_cell.angle_gamma   90.00
#
_symmetry.space_group_name_H-M   'P 1'
#
loop_
_entity.id
_entity.type
_entity.pdbx_description
1 polymer ?
#
loop_
_entity_poly.entity_id
_entity_poly.type
_entity_poly.pdbx_seq_one_letter_code
_entity_poly.pdbx_strand_id
1 'polypeptide(L)'
;DLEIHYQLPFQWDLERAIDDWVFMCFFVGNDFLPHLPSLEIRENAIDRLIRIYKDNVPKFKGYLTENGIPNMERVEIILTSIGKMEDEIFMKRHEFDQQQRQRERNRSNNYQPPNKRFRSTTERNEPVALPVWMVAPQLEPQPIGQRPNSYISNPAQANMQLRQMQRIDFSSNNRPRKRGYNEMEQETSDMPIFNQQDSVYNEEDNNPNDTVRLWEEGWRERYYKNKFNVNKNDLEQFRIQVAQHYARGLCWVLQYYYQGVPAWDWYFPYHYAPFASDFLQVRNVPVFFDKKTKPFKPLEQLMAVFPSQSRKFLPIEWQSLMIEKESSIIDFYPLNFSVDLNGKRYEWQGVALLPFVDEKRLHHTLEHVYSTLTNEEQIRNKRDYNRLYIHSSNLCYDYFKELYVPGENQITRKNPLDMPTMLSGGMAGQIWPDDDDKIKPIGTLIKPLLPNCEDIINNQVICVKYRDLSFDDDYIFKAKLLENVSMPPATLRPRDYDQMTPYRPNLGFAQRPQYQRDLAPARRFLQRSCINTHSSF
;
A
#
# COMPACT_ATOMS: atom_id res chain seq x y z
N ASP A 1 -14.30 5.79 -18.76
CA ASP A 1 -14.68 4.38 -19.03
C ASP A 1 -15.82 3.83 -18.21
N LEU A 2 -16.18 4.41 -17.06
CA LEU A 2 -17.32 3.95 -16.26
C LEU A 2 -18.69 4.29 -16.85
N GLU A 3 -18.79 5.37 -17.64
CA GLU A 3 -20.06 5.80 -18.24
C GLU A 3 -20.76 4.70 -19.03
N ILE A 4 -22.07 4.63 -18.80
CA ILE A 4 -23.00 3.72 -19.45
C ILE A 4 -23.86 4.54 -20.42
N HIS A 5 -23.85 4.14 -21.69
CA HIS A 5 -24.47 4.90 -22.80
C HIS A 5 -25.77 4.26 -23.30
N TYR A 6 -26.31 3.26 -22.58
CA TYR A 6 -27.59 2.62 -22.86
C TYR A 6 -28.57 2.86 -21.71
N GLN A 7 -29.87 2.68 -21.98
CA GLN A 7 -30.93 3.00 -21.02
C GLN A 7 -30.86 2.07 -19.79
N LEU A 8 -30.68 2.68 -18.61
CA LEU A 8 -30.71 2.00 -17.32
C LEU A 8 -32.11 2.08 -16.70
N PRO A 9 -32.49 1.11 -15.85
CA PRO A 9 -33.78 1.14 -15.14
C PRO A 9 -33.81 2.13 -13.95
N PHE A 10 -32.76 2.95 -13.78
CA PHE A 10 -32.62 3.97 -12.76
C PHE A 10 -31.77 5.13 -13.28
N GLN A 11 -31.79 6.27 -12.58
CA GLN A 11 -31.03 7.46 -12.97
C GLN A 11 -29.51 7.26 -12.76
N TRP A 12 -28.74 7.51 -13.81
CA TRP A 12 -27.28 7.48 -13.74
C TRP A 12 -26.74 8.65 -12.89
N ASP A 13 -25.78 8.34 -12.04
CA ASP A 13 -25.07 9.20 -11.12
C ASP A 13 -23.60 8.77 -11.12
N LEU A 14 -22.73 9.68 -11.55
CA LEU A 14 -21.31 9.41 -11.67
C LEU A 14 -20.63 9.18 -10.32
N GLU A 15 -21.02 9.92 -9.28
CA GLU A 15 -20.40 9.83 -7.96
C GLU A 15 -20.65 8.44 -7.36
N ARG A 16 -21.88 7.93 -7.50
CA ARG A 16 -22.25 6.57 -7.08
C ARG A 16 -21.54 5.49 -7.90
N ALA A 17 -21.30 5.73 -9.19
CA ALA A 17 -20.51 4.80 -10.01
C ALA A 17 -19.02 4.81 -9.64
N ILE A 18 -18.48 5.94 -9.15
CA ILE A 18 -17.12 6.02 -8.60
C ILE A 18 -17.05 5.19 -7.31
N ASP A 19 -18.04 5.30 -6.42
CA ASP A 19 -18.09 4.50 -5.19
C ASP A 19 -18.03 2.99 -5.49
N ASP A 20 -18.82 2.53 -6.46
CA ASP A 20 -18.83 1.15 -6.93
C ASP A 20 -17.48 0.73 -7.51
N TRP A 21 -16.83 1.61 -8.27
CA TRP A 21 -15.51 1.36 -8.84
C TRP A 21 -14.43 1.24 -7.76
N VAL A 22 -14.46 2.12 -6.75
CA VAL A 22 -13.56 2.03 -5.58
C VAL A 22 -13.75 0.68 -4.88
N PHE A 23 -15.00 0.28 -4.66
CA PHE A 23 -15.29 -1.01 -4.00
C PHE A 23 -14.82 -2.21 -4.82
N MET A 24 -15.03 -2.21 -6.14
CA MET A 24 -14.54 -3.28 -7.02
C MET A 24 -13.01 -3.39 -7.01
N CYS A 25 -12.29 -2.27 -6.87
CA CYS A 25 -10.83 -2.29 -6.75
C CYS A 25 -10.35 -3.08 -5.53
N PHE A 26 -11.14 -3.16 -4.45
CA PHE A 26 -10.79 -3.94 -3.27
C PHE A 26 -10.71 -5.45 -3.53
N PHE A 27 -11.41 -5.97 -4.55
CA PHE A 27 -11.34 -7.40 -4.93
C PHE A 27 -9.97 -7.80 -5.49
N VAL A 28 -9.24 -6.85 -6.07
CA VAL A 28 -7.94 -7.10 -6.69
C VAL A 28 -6.83 -7.18 -5.64
N GLY A 29 -7.04 -6.59 -4.45
CA GLY A 29 -6.13 -6.64 -3.33
C GLY A 29 -6.07 -5.31 -2.57
N ASN A 30 -5.91 -5.41 -1.26
CA ASN A 30 -5.73 -4.28 -0.35
C ASN A 30 -4.96 -4.75 0.90
N ASP A 31 -4.62 -3.84 1.81
CA ASP A 31 -3.79 -4.16 2.98
C ASP A 31 -4.49 -5.10 3.98
N PHE A 32 -5.82 -5.20 3.95
CA PHE A 32 -6.62 -5.93 4.93
C PHE A 32 -7.05 -7.32 4.44
N LEU A 33 -7.03 -7.55 3.13
CA LEU A 33 -7.50 -8.79 2.50
C LEU A 33 -6.51 -9.26 1.44
N PRO A 34 -6.18 -10.57 1.42
CA PRO A 34 -5.39 -11.14 0.33
C PRO A 34 -6.12 -10.99 -1.01
N HIS A 35 -5.38 -10.85 -2.10
CA HIS A 35 -5.97 -10.77 -3.43
C HIS A 35 -6.67 -12.08 -3.82
N LEU A 36 -7.81 -11.99 -4.51
CA LEU A 36 -8.47 -13.18 -5.05
C LEU A 36 -7.52 -13.87 -6.06
N PRO A 37 -7.39 -15.20 -6.07
CA PRO A 37 -6.44 -15.89 -6.95
C PRO A 37 -6.66 -15.60 -8.44
N SER A 38 -7.90 -15.36 -8.85
CA SER A 38 -8.32 -15.07 -10.22
C SER A 38 -8.19 -13.60 -10.64
N LEU A 39 -7.77 -12.68 -9.75
CA LEU A 39 -7.65 -11.26 -10.05
C LEU A 39 -6.22 -10.74 -9.82
N GLU A 40 -5.52 -10.46 -10.92
CA GLU A 40 -4.23 -9.77 -10.89
C GLU A 40 -4.23 -8.51 -11.77
N ILE A 41 -3.71 -7.39 -11.23
CA ILE A 41 -3.61 -6.12 -11.98
C ILE A 41 -2.83 -6.29 -13.29
N ARG A 42 -1.78 -7.14 -13.28
CA ARG A 42 -0.93 -7.45 -14.44
C ARG A 42 -1.70 -8.11 -15.59
N GLU A 43 -2.88 -8.65 -15.31
CA GLU A 43 -3.73 -9.39 -16.25
C GLU A 43 -4.98 -8.59 -16.65
N ASN A 44 -4.95 -7.27 -16.46
CA ASN A 44 -6.07 -6.38 -16.73
C ASN A 44 -7.34 -6.74 -15.92
N ALA A 45 -7.16 -7.16 -14.66
CA ALA A 45 -8.27 -7.50 -13.77
C ALA A 45 -9.28 -6.34 -13.61
N ILE A 46 -8.80 -5.09 -13.53
CA ILE A 46 -9.67 -3.91 -13.40
C ILE A 46 -10.58 -3.74 -14.62
N ASP A 47 -10.04 -3.89 -15.84
CA ASP A 47 -10.84 -3.79 -17.06
C ASP A 47 -11.89 -4.89 -17.14
N ARG A 48 -11.54 -6.10 -16.69
CA ARG A 48 -12.49 -7.22 -16.59
C ARG A 48 -13.61 -6.91 -15.59
N LEU A 49 -13.28 -6.37 -14.42
CA LEU A 49 -14.26 -5.96 -13.41
C LEU A 49 -15.22 -4.89 -13.95
N ILE A 50 -14.70 -3.89 -14.67
CA ILE A 50 -15.54 -2.84 -15.29
C ILE A 50 -16.49 -3.44 -16.33
N ARG A 51 -16.05 -4.42 -17.14
CA ARG A 51 -16.93 -5.12 -18.08
C ARG A 51 -18.02 -5.90 -17.37
N ILE A 52 -17.66 -6.71 -16.38
CA ILE A 52 -18.62 -7.49 -15.57
C ILE A 52 -19.62 -6.56 -14.87
N TYR A 53 -19.17 -5.43 -14.35
CA TYR A 53 -20.04 -4.41 -13.76
C TYR A 53 -21.05 -3.91 -14.78
N LYS A 54 -20.60 -3.41 -15.93
CA LYS A 54 -21.49 -2.93 -17.00
C LYS A 54 -22.49 -3.99 -17.44
N ASP A 55 -22.09 -5.24 -17.57
CA ASP A 55 -22.99 -6.32 -17.99
C ASP A 55 -24.08 -6.65 -16.96
N ASN A 56 -23.87 -6.31 -15.69
CA ASN A 56 -24.78 -6.65 -14.60
C ASN A 56 -25.54 -5.46 -13.99
N VAL A 57 -25.04 -4.22 -14.10
CA VAL A 57 -25.73 -3.00 -13.62
C VAL A 57 -27.18 -2.88 -14.11
N PRO A 58 -27.54 -3.20 -15.37
CA PRO A 58 -28.94 -3.21 -15.82
C PRO A 58 -29.86 -4.12 -15.00
N LYS A 59 -29.32 -5.18 -14.40
CA LYS A 59 -30.06 -6.16 -13.61
C LYS A 59 -30.25 -5.71 -12.16
N PHE A 60 -29.36 -4.85 -11.66
CA PHE A 60 -29.29 -4.49 -10.23
C PHE A 60 -30.35 -3.49 -9.78
N LYS A 61 -30.99 -2.76 -10.71
CA LYS A 61 -31.93 -1.66 -10.39
C LYS A 61 -31.34 -0.65 -9.38
N GLY A 62 -30.02 -0.47 -9.39
CA GLY A 62 -29.27 0.43 -8.51
C GLY A 62 -27.76 0.11 -8.48
N TYR A 63 -27.02 0.84 -7.64
CA TYR A 63 -25.56 0.74 -7.48
C TYR A 63 -25.11 -0.40 -6.55
N LEU A 64 -23.86 -0.82 -6.64
CA LEU A 64 -23.27 -1.86 -5.78
C LEU A 64 -23.15 -1.40 -4.32
N THR A 65 -22.95 -0.11 -4.10
CA THR A 65 -22.66 0.50 -2.81
C THR A 65 -23.50 1.73 -2.52
N GLU A 66 -23.71 2.05 -1.25
CA GLU A 66 -24.40 3.25 -0.77
C GLU A 66 -23.78 3.77 0.52
N ASN A 67 -23.16 4.97 0.49
CA ASN A 67 -22.58 5.64 1.66
C ASN A 67 -21.67 4.71 2.49
N GLY A 68 -20.81 3.92 1.84
CA GLY A 68 -19.92 2.99 2.52
C GLY A 68 -20.54 1.63 2.88
N ILE A 69 -21.79 1.36 2.49
CA ILE A 69 -22.50 0.10 2.76
C ILE A 69 -22.68 -0.66 1.44
N PRO A 70 -22.15 -1.88 1.29
CA PRO A 70 -22.33 -2.67 0.09
C PRO A 70 -23.67 -3.40 0.08
N ASN A 71 -24.30 -3.52 -1.09
CA ASN A 71 -25.47 -4.39 -1.29
C ASN A 71 -24.99 -5.82 -1.58
N MET A 72 -25.04 -6.68 -0.56
CA MET A 72 -24.45 -8.02 -0.63
C MET A 72 -25.09 -8.96 -1.67
N GLU A 73 -26.36 -8.74 -2.03
CA GLU A 73 -27.01 -9.48 -3.12
C GLU A 73 -26.39 -9.13 -4.48
N ARG A 74 -26.15 -7.84 -4.75
CA ARG A 74 -25.47 -7.38 -5.97
C ARG A 74 -24.01 -7.82 -6.01
N VAL A 75 -23.34 -7.82 -4.85
CA VAL A 75 -21.96 -8.32 -4.72
C VAL A 75 -21.86 -9.81 -5.05
N GLU A 76 -22.78 -10.62 -4.54
CA GLU A 76 -22.85 -12.06 -4.85
C GLU A 76 -22.95 -12.30 -6.37
N ILE A 77 -23.73 -11.49 -7.09
CA ILE A 77 -23.86 -11.60 -8.55
C ILE A 77 -22.55 -11.27 -9.29
N ILE A 78 -21.84 -10.22 -8.87
CA ILE A 78 -20.54 -9.86 -9.47
C ILE A 78 -19.51 -10.96 -9.21
N LEU A 79 -19.38 -11.44 -7.98
CA LEU A 79 -18.42 -12.48 -7.61
C LEU A 79 -18.75 -13.81 -8.30
N THR A 80 -20.03 -14.18 -8.40
CA THR A 80 -20.45 -15.35 -9.18
C THR A 80 -20.09 -15.22 -10.66
N SER A 81 -20.19 -14.01 -11.22
CA SER A 81 -19.81 -13.75 -12.62
C SER A 81 -18.30 -13.89 -12.83
N ILE A 82 -17.48 -13.46 -11.87
CA ILE A 82 -16.02 -13.69 -11.87
C ILE A 82 -15.72 -15.19 -11.73
N GLY A 83 -16.43 -15.88 -10.83
CA GLY A 83 -16.33 -17.32 -10.59
C GLY A 83 -16.48 -18.17 -11.86
N LYS A 84 -17.36 -17.77 -12.79
CA LYS A 84 -17.55 -18.44 -14.08
C LYS A 84 -16.37 -18.32 -15.04
N MET A 85 -15.45 -17.37 -14.80
CA MET A 85 -14.30 -17.11 -15.67
C MET A 85 -12.99 -17.63 -15.08
N GLU A 86 -12.99 -18.21 -13.87
CA GLU A 86 -11.76 -18.57 -13.15
C GLU A 86 -10.92 -19.60 -13.91
N ASP A 87 -11.56 -20.67 -14.42
CA ASP A 87 -10.87 -21.71 -15.20
C ASP A 87 -10.18 -21.10 -16.44
N GLU A 88 -10.88 -20.25 -17.18
CA GLU A 88 -10.33 -19.57 -18.37
C GLU A 88 -9.16 -18.64 -18.00
N ILE A 89 -9.26 -17.94 -16.86
CA ILE A 89 -8.22 -17.04 -16.37
C ILE A 89 -6.97 -17.85 -16.01
N PHE A 90 -7.10 -18.95 -15.27
CA PHE A 90 -5.97 -19.76 -14.85
C PHE A 90 -5.26 -20.44 -16.03
N MET A 91 -6.03 -20.93 -17.02
CA MET A 91 -5.46 -21.46 -18.26
C MET A 91 -4.64 -20.40 -19.02
N LYS A 92 -5.21 -19.20 -19.23
CA LYS A 92 -4.54 -18.11 -19.95
C LYS A 92 -3.30 -17.60 -19.22
N ARG A 93 -3.34 -17.52 -17.89
CA ARG A 93 -2.18 -17.18 -17.05
C ARG A 93 -1.05 -18.18 -17.27
N HIS A 94 -1.36 -19.47 -17.20
CA HIS A 94 -0.37 -20.52 -17.41
C HIS A 94 0.27 -20.47 -18.80
N GLU A 95 -0.54 -20.30 -19.86
CA GLU A 95 -0.06 -20.14 -21.23
C GLU A 95 0.87 -18.92 -21.38
N PHE A 96 0.48 -17.78 -20.79
CA PHE A 96 1.29 -16.57 -20.83
C PHE A 96 2.64 -16.77 -20.11
N ASP A 97 2.64 -17.38 -18.92
CA ASP A 97 3.84 -17.63 -18.15
C ASP A 97 4.77 -18.63 -18.85
N GLN A 98 4.23 -19.64 -19.55
CA GLN A 98 5.03 -20.52 -20.40
C GLN A 98 5.70 -19.74 -21.55
N GLN A 99 4.94 -18.87 -22.24
CA GLN A 99 5.48 -18.06 -23.34
C GLN A 99 6.58 -17.10 -22.86
N GLN A 100 6.42 -16.48 -21.69
CA GLN A 100 7.45 -15.62 -21.11
C GLN A 100 8.71 -16.40 -20.76
N ARG A 101 8.57 -17.56 -20.12
CA ARG A 101 9.71 -18.44 -19.82
C ARG A 101 10.44 -18.91 -21.08
N GLN A 102 9.71 -19.26 -22.14
CA GLN A 102 10.32 -19.62 -23.41
C GLN A 102 11.10 -18.45 -24.04
N ARG A 103 10.57 -17.23 -23.94
CA ARG A 103 11.25 -16.01 -24.43
C ARG A 103 12.50 -15.70 -23.63
N GLU A 104 12.46 -15.86 -22.30
CA GLU A 104 13.63 -15.70 -21.43
C GLU A 104 14.70 -16.75 -21.75
N ARG A 105 14.33 -18.03 -21.89
CA ARG A 105 15.26 -19.11 -22.30
C ARG A 105 15.90 -18.83 -23.66
N ASN A 106 15.12 -18.41 -24.65
CA ASN A 106 15.64 -18.06 -25.99
C ASN A 106 16.59 -16.85 -25.95
N ARG A 107 16.39 -15.90 -25.03
CA ARG A 107 17.31 -14.77 -24.84
C ARG A 107 18.60 -15.19 -24.17
N SER A 108 18.53 -16.04 -23.14
CA SER A 108 19.71 -16.58 -22.46
C SER A 108 20.56 -17.45 -23.40
N ASN A 109 19.94 -18.30 -24.21
CA ASN A 109 20.64 -19.16 -25.17
C ASN A 109 21.28 -18.37 -26.32
N ASN A 110 20.76 -17.19 -26.67
CA ASN A 110 21.34 -16.30 -27.69
C ASN A 110 22.34 -15.29 -27.13
N TYR A 111 22.71 -15.39 -25.84
CA TYR A 111 23.71 -14.51 -25.24
C TYR A 111 25.13 -14.94 -25.65
N GLN A 112 25.63 -14.42 -26.77
CA GLN A 112 27.06 -14.49 -27.08
C GLN A 112 27.80 -13.46 -26.21
N PRO A 113 28.77 -13.86 -25.38
CA PRO A 113 29.60 -12.90 -24.66
C PRO A 113 30.32 -12.01 -25.69
N PRO A 114 30.43 -10.69 -25.46
CA PRO A 114 31.10 -9.82 -26.40
C PRO A 114 32.53 -10.30 -26.64
N ASN A 115 32.85 -10.62 -27.90
CA ASN A 115 34.18 -11.01 -28.32
C ASN A 115 35.20 -9.99 -27.79
N LYS A 116 36.04 -10.42 -26.83
CA LYS A 116 37.22 -9.66 -26.41
C LYS A 116 38.14 -9.54 -27.62
N ARG A 117 38.01 -8.46 -28.39
CA ARG A 117 39.03 -8.05 -29.36
C ARG A 117 40.29 -7.73 -28.55
N PHE A 118 41.21 -8.70 -28.51
CA PHE A 118 42.59 -8.47 -28.07
C PHE A 118 43.18 -7.35 -28.94
N ARG A 119 43.31 -6.15 -28.38
CA ARG A 119 44.22 -5.14 -28.90
C ARG A 119 45.56 -5.39 -28.23
N SER A 120 46.51 -5.91 -28.99
CA SER A 120 47.91 -5.99 -28.58
C SER A 120 48.48 -4.58 -28.47
N THR A 121 48.65 -4.09 -27.25
CA THR A 121 49.56 -2.99 -26.97
C THR A 121 50.50 -3.41 -25.85
N THR A 122 51.76 -3.43 -26.23
CA THR A 122 52.97 -3.73 -25.47
C THR A 122 53.08 -2.87 -24.21
N GLU A 123 53.59 -3.49 -23.14
CA GLU A 123 54.25 -2.89 -21.96
C GLU A 123 53.48 -1.89 -21.08
N ARG A 124 53.02 -2.37 -19.92
CA ARG A 124 53.51 -1.96 -18.57
C ARG A 124 52.75 -2.72 -17.48
N ASN A 125 53.51 -3.28 -16.53
CA ASN A 125 53.02 -3.98 -15.35
C ASN A 125 52.21 -3.04 -14.44
N GLU A 126 50.90 -3.27 -14.31
CA GLU A 126 50.12 -3.07 -13.08
C GLU A 126 48.91 -4.01 -13.07
N PRO A 127 48.54 -4.64 -11.92
CA PRO A 127 47.39 -5.52 -11.86
C PRO A 127 46.09 -4.71 -11.90
N VAL A 128 45.35 -4.79 -13.02
CA VAL A 128 44.01 -4.23 -13.14
C VAL A 128 43.06 -5.05 -12.27
N ALA A 129 42.71 -4.52 -11.10
CA ALA A 129 41.65 -5.08 -10.26
C ALA A 129 40.31 -5.05 -11.03
N LEU A 130 39.65 -6.21 -11.13
CA LEU A 130 38.28 -6.29 -11.62
C LEU A 130 37.36 -5.52 -10.65
N PRO A 131 36.39 -4.73 -11.14
CA PRO A 131 35.50 -3.98 -10.27
C PRO A 131 34.61 -4.92 -9.44
N VAL A 132 34.52 -4.62 -8.15
CA VAL A 132 34.00 -5.45 -7.03
C VAL A 132 32.54 -5.92 -7.20
N TRP A 133 31.78 -5.41 -8.17
CA TRP A 133 30.36 -5.79 -8.35
C TRP A 133 30.15 -7.12 -9.11
N MET A 134 31.20 -7.74 -9.66
CA MET A 134 31.09 -9.00 -10.42
C MET A 134 31.28 -10.29 -9.58
N VAL A 135 31.52 -10.21 -8.26
CA VAL A 135 31.70 -11.39 -7.40
C VAL A 135 30.65 -11.41 -6.28
N ALA A 136 29.51 -12.04 -6.56
CA ALA A 136 28.58 -12.72 -5.60
C ALA A 136 28.04 -11.94 -4.36
N PRO A 137 26.92 -12.39 -3.74
CA PRO A 137 26.10 -11.58 -2.85
C PRO A 137 26.64 -11.60 -1.41
N GLN A 138 26.95 -10.43 -0.85
CA GLN A 138 27.24 -10.28 0.58
C GLN A 138 26.20 -9.36 1.21
N LEU A 139 25.26 -9.94 1.95
CA LEU A 139 24.44 -9.26 2.94
C LEU A 139 24.74 -9.87 4.32
N GLU A 140 25.88 -9.48 4.89
CA GLU A 140 26.13 -9.59 6.33
C GLU A 140 26.48 -8.18 6.87
N PRO A 141 25.85 -7.71 7.98
CA PRO A 141 26.22 -6.45 8.59
C PRO A 141 27.50 -6.58 9.43
N GLN A 142 28.52 -5.78 9.09
CA GLN A 142 29.73 -5.63 9.89
C GLN A 142 29.53 -4.60 11.03
N PRO A 143 30.15 -4.78 12.20
CA PRO A 143 30.06 -3.85 13.33
C PRO A 143 30.77 -2.51 13.08
N ILE A 144 30.25 -1.43 13.67
CA ILE A 144 30.73 -0.05 13.55
C ILE A 144 32.11 0.11 14.19
N GLY A 145 33.11 0.53 13.41
CA GLY A 145 34.39 0.96 13.97
C GLY A 145 35.60 0.98 13.04
N GLN A 146 35.47 1.38 11.77
CA GLN A 146 36.60 1.85 10.94
C GLN A 146 36.06 2.43 9.61
N ARG A 147 36.41 3.67 9.28
CA ARG A 147 36.15 4.27 7.96
C ARG A 147 37.36 4.04 7.05
N PRO A 148 37.13 3.80 5.76
CA PRO A 148 37.70 4.71 4.77
C PRO A 148 36.68 5.19 3.72
N ASN A 149 36.87 6.44 3.28
CA ASN A 149 36.08 7.19 2.32
C ASN A 149 35.78 6.43 1.01
N SER A 150 34.50 6.29 0.66
CA SER A 150 34.05 6.18 -0.72
C SER A 150 32.65 6.77 -0.88
N TYR A 151 32.42 7.38 -2.05
CA TYR A 151 31.27 8.24 -2.37
C TYR A 151 29.92 7.52 -2.21
N ILE A 152 29.00 8.14 -1.46
CA ILE A 152 27.63 7.67 -1.28
C ILE A 152 26.85 7.95 -2.57
N SER A 153 26.58 6.92 -3.37
CA SER A 153 25.49 6.96 -4.37
C SER A 153 24.16 6.76 -3.65
N ASN A 154 23.25 7.73 -3.79
CA ASN A 154 21.94 7.75 -3.16
C ASN A 154 21.09 6.54 -3.65
N PRO A 155 20.60 5.64 -2.76
CA PRO A 155 19.81 4.46 -3.13
C PRO A 155 18.56 4.79 -3.97
N ALA A 156 18.01 6.00 -3.79
CA ALA A 156 16.90 6.49 -4.59
C ALA A 156 17.24 6.69 -6.08
N GLN A 157 18.49 7.07 -6.40
CA GLN A 157 18.94 7.23 -7.79
C GLN A 157 19.19 5.88 -8.47
N ALA A 158 19.71 4.88 -7.73
CA ALA A 158 19.87 3.52 -8.24
C ALA A 158 18.52 2.87 -8.59
N ASN A 159 17.52 3.02 -7.72
CA ASN A 159 16.15 2.55 -7.99
C ASN A 159 15.46 3.31 -9.14
N MET A 160 15.77 4.60 -9.32
CA MET A 160 15.25 5.39 -10.44
C MET A 160 15.88 4.98 -11.79
N GLN A 161 17.17 4.63 -11.81
CA GLN A 161 17.85 4.12 -13.00
C GLN A 161 17.39 2.70 -13.36
N LEU A 162 17.15 1.82 -12.38
CA LEU A 162 16.53 0.51 -12.60
C LEU A 162 15.12 0.63 -13.21
N ARG A 163 14.30 1.58 -12.73
CA ARG A 163 12.98 1.89 -13.33
C ARG A 163 13.08 2.52 -14.72
N GLN A 164 14.12 3.29 -15.01
CA GLN A 164 14.35 3.85 -16.35
C GLN A 164 14.79 2.78 -17.35
N MET A 165 15.66 1.84 -16.94
CA MET A 165 16.06 0.71 -17.79
C MET A 165 14.87 -0.19 -18.13
N GLN A 166 14.00 -0.47 -17.15
CA GLN A 166 12.76 -1.24 -17.37
C GLN A 166 11.78 -0.58 -18.35
N ARG A 167 11.85 0.74 -18.58
CA ARG A 167 11.02 1.45 -19.57
C ARG A 167 11.59 1.40 -20.99
N ILE A 168 12.91 1.24 -21.15
CA ILE A 168 13.56 1.24 -22.48
C ILE A 168 13.33 -0.11 -23.19
N ASP A 169 13.20 -1.21 -22.44
CA ASP A 169 13.00 -2.56 -23.02
C ASP A 169 11.59 -2.82 -23.60
N PHE A 170 10.61 -1.95 -23.33
CA PHE A 170 9.23 -2.09 -23.85
C PHE A 170 8.99 -1.34 -25.18
N SER A 171 9.96 -0.60 -25.71
CA SER A 171 9.77 0.32 -26.85
C SER A 171 10.29 -0.18 -28.21
N SER A 172 10.92 -1.35 -28.34
CA SER A 172 11.51 -1.79 -29.62
C SER A 172 10.76 -2.97 -30.24
N ASN A 173 9.63 -2.70 -30.90
CA ASN A 173 9.10 -3.59 -31.93
C ASN A 173 8.76 -2.79 -33.18
N ASN A 174 9.65 -2.87 -34.19
CA ASN A 174 9.33 -3.08 -35.62
C ASN A 174 10.50 -2.68 -36.52
N ARG A 175 11.06 -3.65 -37.26
CA ARG A 175 11.45 -3.57 -38.69
C ARG A 175 12.09 -4.89 -39.13
N PRO A 176 11.63 -5.56 -40.20
CA PRO A 176 12.33 -6.70 -40.76
C PRO A 176 13.44 -6.21 -41.72
N ARG A 177 14.64 -6.78 -41.62
CA ARG A 177 15.67 -6.65 -42.67
C ARG A 177 16.01 -8.03 -43.25
N LYS A 178 15.73 -8.16 -44.55
CA LYS A 178 16.13 -9.24 -45.46
C LYS A 178 17.62 -9.14 -45.84
N ARG A 179 18.13 -10.28 -46.36
CA ARG A 179 19.39 -10.57 -47.09
C ARG A 179 20.48 -11.19 -46.20
N GLY A 180 21.18 -12.23 -46.61
CA GLY A 180 21.22 -12.98 -47.88
C GLY A 180 22.36 -14.02 -47.76
N TYR A 181 22.17 -15.18 -48.37
CA TYR A 181 23.16 -16.26 -48.42
C TYR A 181 24.44 -15.84 -49.16
N ASN A 182 25.59 -16.38 -48.74
CA ASN A 182 26.65 -16.86 -49.61
C ASN A 182 27.51 -17.90 -48.87
N GLU A 183 27.65 -19.06 -49.50
CA GLU A 183 28.52 -20.17 -49.14
C GLU A 183 29.97 -19.90 -49.57
N MET A 184 30.93 -20.49 -48.85
CA MET A 184 32.21 -20.95 -49.40
C MET A 184 32.84 -21.98 -48.45
N GLU A 185 33.11 -23.17 -48.99
CA GLU A 185 33.76 -24.33 -48.37
C GLU A 185 35.30 -24.24 -48.44
N GLN A 186 36.00 -24.86 -47.47
CA GLN A 186 37.12 -25.83 -47.62
C GLN A 186 37.83 -26.07 -46.26
N GLU A 187 37.73 -27.29 -45.71
CA GLU A 187 38.78 -28.36 -45.58
C GLU A 187 40.00 -28.00 -44.70
N THR A 188 40.58 -28.80 -43.79
CA THR A 188 40.41 -30.11 -43.11
C THR A 188 41.50 -30.15 -42.02
N SER A 189 41.30 -30.81 -40.86
CA SER A 189 42.20 -31.83 -40.27
C SER A 189 41.89 -32.11 -38.79
N ASP A 190 41.91 -33.40 -38.47
CA ASP A 190 41.39 -34.08 -37.29
C ASP A 190 42.13 -33.85 -35.97
N MET A 191 41.40 -34.10 -34.85
CA MET A 191 41.75 -34.99 -33.71
C MET A 191 41.02 -34.54 -32.42
N PRO A 192 40.79 -35.43 -31.43
CA PRO A 192 39.91 -36.60 -31.40
C PRO A 192 38.66 -36.37 -30.50
N ILE A 193 37.63 -37.17 -30.74
CA ILE A 193 36.39 -37.26 -29.96
C ILE A 193 36.70 -37.61 -28.50
N PHE A 194 36.37 -36.70 -27.57
CA PHE A 194 36.11 -37.03 -26.18
C PHE A 194 34.60 -36.90 -25.93
N ASN A 195 33.94 -38.04 -25.77
CA ASN A 195 32.59 -38.13 -25.24
C ASN A 195 32.54 -37.47 -23.86
N GLN A 196 32.02 -36.25 -23.77
CA GLN A 196 31.35 -35.79 -22.57
C GLN A 196 29.86 -35.83 -22.87
N GLN A 197 29.21 -36.81 -22.25
CA GLN A 197 27.77 -36.93 -22.16
C GLN A 197 27.11 -35.57 -22.01
N ASP A 198 26.18 -35.32 -22.92
CA ASP A 198 25.09 -34.36 -22.78
C ASP A 198 24.52 -34.44 -21.35
N SER A 199 25.02 -33.59 -20.47
CA SER A 199 24.20 -33.08 -19.38
C SER A 199 23.52 -31.85 -19.95
N VAL A 200 22.42 -32.10 -20.68
CA VAL A 200 21.34 -31.12 -20.76
C VAL A 200 21.00 -30.81 -19.32
N TYR A 201 21.52 -29.70 -18.79
CA TYR A 201 21.03 -29.12 -17.56
C TYR A 201 19.58 -28.73 -17.84
N ASN A 202 18.68 -29.69 -17.59
CA ASN A 202 17.25 -29.46 -17.55
C ASN A 202 16.99 -28.54 -16.35
N GLU A 203 17.09 -27.23 -16.55
CA GLU A 203 16.49 -26.21 -15.68
C GLU A 203 14.95 -26.24 -15.77
N GLU A 204 14.36 -27.43 -15.81
CA GLU A 204 12.94 -27.66 -15.55
C GLU A 204 12.67 -27.84 -14.05
N ASP A 205 13.70 -28.14 -13.25
CA ASP A 205 13.57 -28.45 -11.81
C ASP A 205 13.76 -27.26 -10.85
N ASN A 206 14.06 -26.06 -11.34
CA ASN A 206 14.26 -24.87 -10.48
C ASN A 206 13.01 -23.99 -10.33
N ASN A 207 11.83 -24.54 -10.56
CA ASN A 207 10.60 -23.93 -10.06
C ASN A 207 10.14 -24.82 -8.89
N PRO A 208 9.96 -24.29 -7.66
CA PRO A 208 9.33 -25.08 -6.61
C PRO A 208 8.02 -25.61 -7.17
N ASN A 209 7.92 -26.93 -7.34
CA ASN A 209 6.81 -27.61 -8.02
C ASN A 209 5.49 -26.99 -7.55
N ASP A 210 4.81 -26.21 -8.40
CA ASP A 210 3.51 -25.65 -8.06
C ASP A 210 2.56 -26.84 -7.84
N THR A 211 2.31 -27.13 -6.57
CA THR A 211 1.52 -28.28 -6.14
C THR A 211 0.02 -28.05 -6.34
N VAL A 212 -0.40 -26.79 -6.54
CA VAL A 212 -1.81 -26.43 -6.70
C VAL A 212 -2.24 -26.62 -8.15
N ARG A 213 -1.40 -26.22 -9.12
CA ARG A 213 -1.68 -26.35 -10.56
C ARG A 213 -3.07 -25.82 -10.93
N LEU A 214 -3.22 -24.51 -10.88
CA LEU A 214 -4.50 -23.84 -11.11
C LEU A 214 -5.09 -24.07 -12.53
N TRP A 215 -4.27 -24.50 -13.49
CA TRP A 215 -4.67 -24.78 -14.87
C TRP A 215 -5.17 -26.21 -15.12
N GLU A 216 -5.16 -27.10 -14.11
CA GLU A 216 -5.58 -28.50 -14.23
C GLU A 216 -6.88 -28.76 -13.45
N GLU A 217 -7.73 -29.67 -13.93
CA GLU A 217 -8.93 -30.10 -13.19
C GLU A 217 -8.59 -30.52 -11.75
N GLY A 218 -9.50 -30.23 -10.81
CA GLY A 218 -9.29 -30.50 -9.39
C GLY A 218 -8.37 -29.49 -8.67
N TRP A 219 -8.01 -28.37 -9.31
CA TRP A 219 -7.20 -27.30 -8.71
C TRP A 219 -7.76 -26.80 -7.38
N ARG A 220 -9.10 -26.78 -7.25
CA ARG A 220 -9.77 -26.31 -6.03
C ARG A 220 -9.47 -27.19 -4.83
N GLU A 221 -9.57 -28.51 -4.99
CA GLU A 221 -9.27 -29.46 -3.91
C GLU A 221 -7.79 -29.37 -3.51
N ARG A 222 -6.89 -29.24 -4.50
CA ARG A 222 -5.45 -29.07 -4.24
C ARG A 222 -5.15 -27.75 -3.52
N TYR A 223 -5.79 -26.65 -3.92
CA TYR A 223 -5.60 -25.34 -3.30
C TYR A 223 -5.96 -25.36 -1.82
N TYR A 224 -7.18 -25.79 -1.48
CA TYR A 224 -7.64 -25.79 -0.09
C TYR A 224 -6.87 -26.79 0.78
N LYS A 225 -6.49 -27.94 0.21
CA LYS A 225 -5.64 -28.90 0.92
C LYS A 225 -4.24 -28.33 1.19
N ASN A 226 -3.59 -27.70 0.21
CA ASN A 226 -2.21 -27.23 0.37
C ASN A 226 -2.12 -25.92 1.17
N LYS A 227 -3.06 -24.99 0.97
CA LYS A 227 -3.01 -23.64 1.56
C LYS A 227 -3.70 -23.52 2.91
N PHE A 228 -4.77 -24.30 3.12
CA PHE A 228 -5.57 -24.26 4.36
C PHE A 228 -5.48 -25.56 5.17
N ASN A 229 -4.82 -26.60 4.66
CA ASN A 229 -4.75 -27.93 5.28
C ASN A 229 -6.13 -28.56 5.55
N VAL A 230 -7.07 -28.36 4.62
CA VAL A 230 -8.46 -28.83 4.74
C VAL A 230 -8.68 -30.12 3.96
N ASN A 231 -9.33 -31.09 4.60
CA ASN A 231 -9.69 -32.36 3.99
C ASN A 231 -10.96 -32.25 3.13
N LYS A 232 -11.14 -33.19 2.20
CA LYS A 232 -12.27 -33.20 1.26
C LYS A 232 -13.65 -33.20 1.94
N ASN A 233 -13.76 -33.84 3.10
CA ASN A 233 -15.03 -33.96 3.84
C ASN A 233 -15.53 -32.61 4.38
N ASP A 234 -14.62 -31.72 4.78
CA ASP A 234 -14.95 -30.42 5.39
C ASP A 234 -14.87 -29.27 4.38
N LEU A 235 -14.42 -29.56 3.16
CA LEU A 235 -14.08 -28.58 2.12
C LEU A 235 -15.25 -27.64 1.79
N GLU A 236 -16.46 -28.17 1.62
CA GLU A 236 -17.61 -27.36 1.19
C GLU A 236 -18.00 -26.31 2.25
N GLN A 237 -18.11 -26.72 3.51
CA GLN A 237 -18.45 -25.81 4.61
C GLN A 237 -17.33 -24.80 4.85
N PHE A 238 -16.08 -25.25 4.82
CA PHE A 238 -14.93 -24.38 5.03
C PHE A 238 -14.81 -23.29 3.94
N ARG A 239 -15.05 -23.64 2.66
CA ARG A 239 -15.04 -22.67 1.55
C ARG A 239 -16.04 -21.54 1.76
N ILE A 240 -17.27 -21.90 2.14
CA ILE A 240 -18.34 -20.94 2.44
C ILE A 240 -17.94 -20.05 3.62
N GLN A 241 -17.38 -20.65 4.68
CA GLN A 241 -16.91 -19.91 5.85
C GLN A 241 -15.84 -18.86 5.49
N VAL A 242 -14.81 -19.26 4.75
CA VAL A 242 -13.73 -18.33 4.34
C VAL A 242 -14.31 -17.22 3.46
N ALA A 243 -15.22 -17.54 2.54
CA ALA A 243 -15.89 -16.55 1.69
C ALA A 243 -16.75 -15.57 2.50
N GLN A 244 -17.45 -16.03 3.53
CA GLN A 244 -18.21 -15.16 4.44
C GLN A 244 -17.29 -14.23 5.25
N HIS A 245 -16.17 -14.73 5.76
CA HIS A 245 -15.17 -13.88 6.42
C HIS A 245 -14.57 -12.84 5.48
N TYR A 246 -14.27 -13.22 4.24
CA TYR A 246 -13.74 -12.31 3.23
C TYR A 246 -14.78 -11.24 2.85
N ALA A 247 -16.04 -11.64 2.62
CA ALA A 247 -17.15 -10.74 2.33
C ALA A 247 -17.40 -9.76 3.49
N ARG A 248 -17.29 -10.22 4.75
CA ARG A 248 -17.33 -9.35 5.91
C ARG A 248 -16.18 -8.34 5.88
N GLY A 249 -14.98 -8.77 5.49
CA GLY A 249 -13.84 -7.86 5.32
C GLY A 249 -14.05 -6.81 4.25
N LEU A 250 -14.68 -7.15 3.12
CA LEU A 250 -15.03 -6.16 2.11
C LEU A 250 -15.97 -5.07 2.66
N CYS A 251 -16.94 -5.46 3.50
CA CYS A 251 -17.80 -4.51 4.21
C CYS A 251 -17.00 -3.63 5.18
N TRP A 252 -16.06 -4.23 5.92
CA TRP A 252 -15.19 -3.51 6.87
C TRP A 252 -14.34 -2.46 6.14
N VAL A 253 -13.69 -2.85 5.04
CA VAL A 253 -12.83 -1.95 4.24
C VAL A 253 -13.66 -0.81 3.67
N LEU A 254 -14.83 -1.09 3.09
CA LEU A 254 -15.65 -0.02 2.52
C LEU A 254 -16.10 0.99 3.60
N GLN A 255 -16.52 0.52 4.77
CA GLN A 255 -16.88 1.40 5.89
C GLN A 255 -15.66 2.18 6.41
N TYR A 256 -14.50 1.55 6.51
CA TYR A 256 -13.25 2.21 6.92
C TYR A 256 -12.95 3.46 6.09
N TYR A 257 -13.12 3.39 4.77
CA TYR A 257 -12.86 4.52 3.87
C TYR A 257 -13.95 5.60 3.89
N TYR A 258 -15.23 5.22 4.02
CA TYR A 258 -16.36 6.17 3.85
C TYR A 258 -16.93 6.69 5.17
N GLN A 259 -16.85 5.91 6.25
CA GLN A 259 -17.48 6.18 7.55
C GLN A 259 -16.48 6.16 8.72
N GLY A 260 -15.23 5.77 8.48
CA GLY A 260 -14.22 5.55 9.53
C GLY A 260 -14.19 4.11 10.04
N VAL A 261 -13.28 3.81 10.98
CA VAL A 261 -13.04 2.44 11.46
C VAL A 261 -14.31 1.85 12.11
N PRO A 262 -14.91 0.79 11.54
CA PRO A 262 -16.16 0.25 12.05
C PRO A 262 -15.96 -0.73 13.21
N ALA A 263 -14.81 -1.41 13.28
CA ALA A 263 -14.38 -2.24 14.40
C ALA A 263 -12.85 -2.36 14.45
N TRP A 264 -12.27 -2.19 15.63
CA TRP A 264 -10.82 -2.23 15.84
C TRP A 264 -10.26 -3.66 16.05
N ASP A 265 -11.10 -4.59 16.49
CA ASP A 265 -10.76 -5.98 16.80
C ASP A 265 -10.95 -6.93 15.61
N TRP A 266 -11.64 -6.48 14.55
CA TRP A 266 -11.91 -7.31 13.39
C TRP A 266 -10.66 -7.50 12.54
N TYR A 267 -10.41 -8.74 12.13
CA TYR A 267 -9.40 -9.10 11.15
C TYR A 267 -9.87 -10.28 10.30
N PHE A 268 -9.21 -10.50 9.16
CA PHE A 268 -9.43 -11.67 8.32
C PHE A 268 -8.53 -12.83 8.80
N PRO A 269 -9.09 -13.94 9.35
CA PRO A 269 -8.33 -14.94 10.08
C PRO A 269 -7.69 -16.02 9.19
N TYR A 270 -7.32 -15.66 7.96
CA TYR A 270 -6.68 -16.56 7.02
C TYR A 270 -5.60 -15.84 6.22
N HIS A 271 -4.55 -16.58 5.84
CA HIS A 271 -3.45 -16.06 5.04
C HIS A 271 -3.79 -15.95 3.55
N TYR A 272 -4.81 -16.67 3.09
CA TYR A 272 -5.17 -16.78 1.68
C TYR A 272 -6.63 -16.45 1.44
N ALA A 273 -6.91 -15.93 0.25
CA ALA A 273 -8.27 -15.62 -0.18
C ALA A 273 -9.00 -16.89 -0.66
N PRO A 274 -10.33 -16.93 -0.58
CA PRO A 274 -11.13 -17.93 -1.29
C PRO A 274 -11.19 -17.62 -2.78
N PHE A 275 -11.74 -18.52 -3.60
CA PHE A 275 -12.01 -18.22 -5.00
C PHE A 275 -13.32 -17.45 -5.17
N ALA A 276 -13.47 -16.73 -6.28
CA ALA A 276 -14.69 -15.98 -6.57
C ALA A 276 -15.92 -16.91 -6.68
N SER A 277 -15.71 -18.15 -7.15
CA SER A 277 -16.75 -19.19 -7.18
C SER A 277 -17.20 -19.69 -5.81
N ASP A 278 -16.49 -19.35 -4.73
CA ASP A 278 -16.82 -19.78 -3.35
C ASP A 278 -17.74 -18.80 -2.62
N PHE A 279 -17.99 -17.61 -3.17
CA PHE A 279 -18.85 -16.57 -2.58
C PHE A 279 -20.35 -16.88 -2.73
N LEU A 280 -20.71 -18.13 -2.49
CA LEU A 280 -22.08 -18.58 -2.39
C LEU A 280 -22.65 -18.16 -1.04
N GLN A 281 -23.88 -17.65 -1.01
CA GLN A 281 -24.60 -17.30 0.22
C GLN A 281 -24.02 -16.10 1.00
N VAL A 282 -23.26 -15.22 0.33
CA VAL A 282 -22.68 -14.03 0.98
C VAL A 282 -23.69 -12.90 1.16
N ARG A 283 -24.87 -12.97 0.54
CA ARG A 283 -25.98 -12.02 0.74
C ARG A 283 -26.40 -11.81 2.20
N ASN A 284 -26.21 -12.82 3.06
CA ASN A 284 -26.64 -12.79 4.46
C ASN A 284 -25.52 -12.40 5.42
N VAL A 285 -24.32 -12.07 4.92
CA VAL A 285 -23.21 -11.67 5.78
C VAL A 285 -23.59 -10.38 6.52
N PRO A 286 -23.43 -10.32 7.86
CA PRO A 286 -23.76 -9.11 8.58
C PRO A 286 -22.82 -7.98 8.16
N VAL A 287 -23.41 -6.87 7.72
CA VAL A 287 -22.68 -5.71 7.21
C VAL A 287 -22.21 -4.80 8.34
N PHE A 288 -22.91 -4.80 9.47
CA PHE A 288 -22.57 -3.94 10.62
C PHE A 288 -21.64 -4.64 11.62
N PHE A 289 -20.84 -3.82 12.30
CA PHE A 289 -19.81 -4.23 13.26
C PHE A 289 -20.10 -3.63 14.65
N ASP A 290 -19.51 -4.22 15.68
CA ASP A 290 -19.59 -3.67 17.03
C ASP A 290 -18.66 -2.45 17.17
N LYS A 291 -19.28 -1.27 17.32
CA LYS A 291 -18.57 0.01 17.49
C LYS A 291 -17.96 0.18 18.88
N LYS A 292 -18.23 -0.71 19.84
CA LYS A 292 -17.68 -0.64 21.21
C LYS A 292 -16.20 -1.02 21.30
N THR A 293 -15.65 -1.54 20.21
CA THR A 293 -14.26 -1.97 20.10
C THR A 293 -13.32 -0.76 20.17
N LYS A 294 -12.12 -0.97 20.71
CA LYS A 294 -11.16 0.11 20.97
C LYS A 294 -9.82 -0.21 20.34
N PRO A 295 -9.07 0.82 19.91
CA PRO A 295 -7.70 0.60 19.47
C PRO A 295 -6.85 0.07 20.64
N PHE A 296 -5.90 -0.80 20.31
CA PHE A 296 -4.86 -1.20 21.25
C PHE A 296 -4.10 0.03 21.76
N LYS A 297 -3.61 -0.04 22.99
CA LYS A 297 -2.65 0.94 23.47
C LYS A 297 -1.33 0.77 22.71
N PRO A 298 -0.51 1.83 22.60
CA PRO A 298 0.74 1.77 21.83
C PRO A 298 1.65 0.58 22.17
N LEU A 299 1.86 0.28 23.45
CA LEU A 299 2.72 -0.84 23.86
C LEU A 299 2.07 -2.21 23.61
N GLU A 300 0.76 -2.32 23.77
CA GLU A 300 0.00 -3.55 23.44
C GLU A 300 0.12 -3.84 21.94
N GLN A 301 -0.02 -2.81 21.09
CA GLN A 301 0.19 -2.93 19.65
C GLN A 301 1.63 -3.34 19.31
N LEU A 302 2.64 -2.76 19.96
CA LEU A 302 4.03 -3.14 19.72
C LEU A 302 4.27 -4.61 20.06
N MET A 303 3.67 -5.14 21.13
CA MET A 303 3.71 -6.57 21.45
C MET A 303 3.04 -7.42 20.37
N ALA A 304 1.95 -6.94 19.76
CA ALA A 304 1.24 -7.67 18.71
C ALA A 304 1.95 -7.64 17.34
N VAL A 305 2.74 -6.60 17.05
CA VAL A 305 3.34 -6.37 15.72
C VAL A 305 4.83 -6.70 15.67
N PHE A 306 5.59 -6.47 16.74
CA PHE A 306 7.03 -6.66 16.68
C PHE A 306 7.45 -8.12 16.78
N PRO A 307 8.49 -8.51 16.02
CA PRO A 307 9.19 -9.74 16.27
C PRO A 307 10.13 -9.58 17.47
N SER A 308 10.54 -10.68 18.10
CA SER A 308 11.37 -10.68 19.32
C SER A 308 12.72 -9.93 19.17
N GLN A 309 13.27 -9.86 17.95
CA GLN A 309 14.49 -9.11 17.64
C GLN A 309 14.34 -7.59 17.85
N SER A 310 13.12 -7.06 17.80
CA SER A 310 12.82 -5.64 18.02
C SER A 310 12.39 -5.31 19.45
N ARG A 311 12.54 -6.25 20.39
CA ARG A 311 12.09 -6.09 21.78
C ARG A 311 12.66 -4.86 22.51
N LYS A 312 13.83 -4.37 22.11
CA LYS A 312 14.50 -3.19 22.72
C LYS A 312 13.66 -1.90 22.76
N PHE A 313 12.57 -1.84 22.00
CA PHE A 313 11.65 -0.71 21.97
C PHE A 313 10.48 -0.83 22.98
N LEU A 314 10.40 -1.96 23.68
CA LEU A 314 9.42 -2.26 24.72
C LEU A 314 10.01 -2.07 26.12
N PRO A 315 9.17 -1.91 27.16
CA PRO A 315 9.60 -1.91 28.55
C PRO A 315 10.40 -3.16 28.90
N ILE A 316 11.44 -3.02 29.72
CA ILE A 316 12.40 -4.11 30.00
C ILE A 316 11.72 -5.40 30.46
N GLU A 317 10.71 -5.30 31.35
CA GLU A 317 9.94 -6.44 31.86
C GLU A 317 9.01 -7.07 30.82
N TRP A 318 8.66 -6.34 29.75
CA TRP A 318 7.83 -6.89 28.66
C TRP A 318 8.69 -7.63 27.63
N GLN A 319 10.00 -7.33 27.58
CA GLN A 319 10.92 -7.94 26.63
C GLN A 319 11.16 -9.43 26.91
N SER A 320 11.03 -9.87 28.17
CA SER A 320 11.14 -11.27 28.57
C SER A 320 10.00 -12.10 27.99
N LEU A 321 8.79 -11.55 27.91
CA LEU A 321 7.61 -12.23 27.37
C LEU A 321 7.76 -12.69 25.90
N MET A 322 8.66 -12.06 25.15
CA MET A 322 8.94 -12.41 23.74
C MET A 322 10.06 -13.45 23.56
N ILE A 323 10.74 -13.86 24.64
CA ILE A 323 11.94 -14.73 24.57
C ILE A 323 11.85 -15.93 25.51
N GLU A 324 11.32 -15.74 26.72
CA GLU A 324 11.25 -16.79 27.72
C GLU A 324 10.31 -17.91 27.28
N LYS A 325 10.76 -19.15 27.42
CA LYS A 325 9.98 -20.33 26.99
C LYS A 325 8.75 -20.55 27.87
N GLU A 326 8.80 -20.03 29.09
CA GLU A 326 7.76 -20.07 30.10
C GLU A 326 6.67 -19.01 29.86
N SER A 327 6.89 -18.06 28.94
CA SER A 327 5.89 -17.06 28.57
C SER A 327 4.67 -17.71 27.92
N SER A 328 3.48 -17.34 28.39
CA SER A 328 2.20 -17.84 27.87
C SER A 328 1.85 -17.38 26.45
N ILE A 329 2.66 -16.49 25.88
CA ILE A 329 2.51 -15.92 24.54
C ILE A 329 3.76 -16.12 23.68
N ILE A 330 4.69 -16.99 24.09
CA ILE A 330 5.94 -17.22 23.34
C ILE A 330 5.70 -17.76 21.93
N ASP A 331 4.58 -18.46 21.72
CA ASP A 331 4.18 -19.01 20.42
C ASP A 331 3.79 -17.94 19.40
N PHE A 332 3.55 -16.70 19.81
CA PHE A 332 3.37 -15.56 18.90
C PHE A 332 4.68 -15.12 18.23
N TYR A 333 5.85 -15.50 18.76
CA TYR A 333 7.15 -14.99 18.34
C TYR A 333 8.09 -16.10 17.82
N PRO A 334 7.72 -16.82 16.74
CA PRO A 334 8.58 -17.85 16.19
C PRO A 334 9.90 -17.25 15.68
N LEU A 335 11.02 -17.92 15.95
CA LEU A 335 12.34 -17.50 15.44
C LEU A 335 12.46 -17.68 13.92
N ASN A 336 11.82 -18.74 13.40
CA ASN A 336 11.76 -19.04 11.98
C ASN A 336 10.30 -19.26 11.59
N PHE A 337 9.90 -18.74 10.44
CA PHE A 337 8.58 -18.95 9.86
C PHE A 337 8.71 -19.21 8.36
N SER A 338 7.71 -19.86 7.78
CA SER A 338 7.71 -20.18 6.35
C SER A 338 7.15 -19.02 5.53
N VAL A 339 7.74 -18.78 4.37
CA VAL A 339 7.22 -17.85 3.36
C VAL A 339 6.76 -18.66 2.15
N ASP A 340 5.47 -18.59 1.85
CA ASP A 340 4.90 -19.23 0.65
C ASP A 340 4.93 -18.26 -0.52
N LEU A 341 5.75 -18.54 -1.53
CA LEU A 341 5.86 -17.70 -2.74
C LEU A 341 4.54 -17.60 -3.51
N ASN A 342 3.64 -18.58 -3.38
CA ASN A 342 2.32 -18.58 -4.00
C ASN A 342 2.30 -18.17 -5.48
N GLY A 343 3.24 -18.73 -6.27
CA GLY A 343 3.38 -18.43 -7.70
C GLY A 343 4.10 -17.12 -8.03
N LYS A 344 4.61 -16.38 -7.04
CA LYS A 344 5.40 -15.16 -7.23
C LYS A 344 6.90 -15.46 -7.32
N ARG A 345 7.63 -14.54 -7.94
CA ARG A 345 9.07 -14.70 -8.25
C ARG A 345 9.99 -14.38 -7.07
N TYR A 346 9.57 -13.48 -6.19
CA TYR A 346 10.42 -12.97 -5.12
C TYR A 346 9.76 -13.16 -3.75
N GLU A 347 10.56 -13.44 -2.72
CA GLU A 347 10.09 -13.70 -1.35
C GLU A 347 9.27 -12.55 -0.75
N TRP A 348 9.62 -11.30 -1.06
CA TRP A 348 8.87 -10.12 -0.61
C TRP A 348 7.45 -10.03 -1.20
N GLN A 349 7.14 -10.84 -2.22
CA GLN A 349 5.80 -10.99 -2.78
C GLN A 349 5.04 -12.20 -2.21
N GLY A 350 5.74 -13.06 -1.45
CA GLY A 350 5.17 -14.23 -0.83
C GLY A 350 4.37 -13.92 0.43
N VAL A 351 3.70 -14.94 0.93
CA VAL A 351 2.87 -14.87 2.13
C VAL A 351 3.67 -15.38 3.33
N ALA A 352 3.90 -14.51 4.30
CA ALA A 352 4.51 -14.90 5.57
C ALA A 352 3.49 -15.68 6.41
N LEU A 353 3.79 -16.93 6.75
CA LEU A 353 2.91 -17.80 7.54
C LEU A 353 3.23 -17.64 9.02
N LEU A 354 2.58 -16.63 9.62
CA LEU A 354 2.72 -16.32 11.04
C LEU A 354 1.45 -16.75 11.81
N PRO A 355 1.57 -17.17 13.07
CA PRO A 355 0.40 -17.37 13.91
C PRO A 355 -0.30 -16.03 14.14
N PHE A 356 -1.64 -16.02 14.06
CA PHE A 356 -2.42 -14.85 14.45
C PHE A 356 -2.37 -14.67 15.97
N VAL A 357 -2.23 -13.42 16.42
CA VAL A 357 -2.20 -13.07 17.84
C VAL A 357 -3.60 -13.19 18.43
N ASP A 358 -3.73 -13.97 19.51
CA ASP A 358 -4.94 -13.98 20.34
C ASP A 358 -4.92 -12.76 21.27
N GLU A 359 -5.77 -11.77 20.94
CA GLU A 359 -5.94 -10.52 21.69
C GLU A 359 -6.21 -10.77 23.18
N LYS A 360 -7.11 -11.71 23.52
CA LYS A 360 -7.50 -11.95 24.90
C LYS A 360 -6.35 -12.54 25.69
N ARG A 361 -5.62 -13.47 25.08
CA ARG A 361 -4.43 -14.07 25.70
C ARG A 361 -3.32 -13.04 25.87
N LEU A 362 -3.09 -12.19 24.88
CA LEU A 362 -2.12 -11.10 24.97
C LEU A 362 -2.44 -10.15 26.13
N HIS A 363 -3.68 -9.65 26.20
CA HIS A 363 -4.08 -8.74 27.26
C HIS A 363 -3.98 -9.37 28.65
N HIS A 364 -4.43 -10.61 28.81
CA HIS A 364 -4.32 -11.33 30.08
C HIS A 364 -2.87 -11.46 30.55
N THR A 365 -1.94 -11.78 29.65
CA THR A 365 -0.51 -11.84 30.00
C THR A 365 0.04 -10.48 30.39
N LEU A 366 -0.36 -9.42 29.69
CA LEU A 366 0.12 -8.06 29.95
C LEU A 366 -0.40 -7.48 31.28
N GLU A 367 -1.57 -7.92 31.77
CA GLU A 367 -2.12 -7.49 33.06
C GLU A 367 -1.11 -7.67 34.22
N HIS A 368 -0.32 -8.74 34.19
CA HIS A 368 0.67 -9.05 35.22
C HIS A 368 1.91 -8.14 35.20
N VAL A 369 2.21 -7.52 34.06
CA VAL A 369 3.39 -6.66 33.87
C VAL A 369 3.03 -5.19 33.68
N TYR A 370 1.75 -4.82 33.79
CA TYR A 370 1.33 -3.43 33.65
C TYR A 370 1.84 -2.52 34.78
N SER A 371 1.95 -3.07 35.98
CA SER A 371 2.42 -2.36 37.16
C SER A 371 3.91 -2.00 37.12
N THR A 372 4.69 -2.65 36.25
CA THR A 372 6.14 -2.44 36.14
C THR A 372 6.51 -1.25 35.24
N LEU A 373 5.53 -0.67 34.52
CA LEU A 373 5.76 0.46 33.63
C LEU A 373 6.21 1.70 34.41
N THR A 374 7.32 2.30 33.96
CA THR A 374 7.78 3.59 34.46
C THR A 374 6.79 4.72 34.11
N ASN A 375 6.89 5.86 34.79
CA ASN A 375 6.02 7.00 34.53
C ASN A 375 6.08 7.47 33.07
N GLU A 376 7.28 7.50 32.46
CA GLU A 376 7.44 7.86 31.05
C GLU A 376 6.73 6.85 30.13
N GLU A 377 6.84 5.56 30.45
CA GLU A 377 6.21 4.49 29.68
C GLU A 377 4.68 4.53 29.78
N GLN A 378 4.16 4.84 30.96
CA GLN A 378 2.73 5.05 31.15
C GLN A 378 2.22 6.26 30.36
N ILE A 379 3.04 7.33 30.21
CA ILE A 379 2.68 8.50 29.41
C ILE A 379 2.65 8.15 27.92
N ARG A 380 3.68 7.49 27.38
CA ARG A 380 3.70 7.10 25.95
C ARG A 380 2.68 6.02 25.58
N ASN A 381 2.14 5.30 26.58
CA ASN A 381 1.12 4.27 26.37
C ASN A 381 -0.33 4.80 26.46
N LYS A 382 -0.52 6.13 26.53
CA LYS A 382 -1.85 6.77 26.57
C LYS A 382 -2.16 7.42 25.22
N ARG A 383 -3.43 7.35 24.82
CA ARG A 383 -3.94 8.11 23.67
C ARG A 383 -4.02 9.59 24.05
N ASP A 384 -3.43 10.44 23.22
CA ASP A 384 -3.45 11.90 23.36
C ASP A 384 -4.27 12.53 22.23
N TYR A 385 -4.47 13.85 22.30
CA TYR A 385 -5.18 14.65 21.31
C TYR A 385 -4.21 15.36 20.36
N ASN A 386 -4.74 15.75 19.20
CA ASN A 386 -4.02 16.53 18.21
C ASN A 386 -3.64 17.91 18.78
N ARG A 387 -2.62 18.53 18.18
CA ARG A 387 -2.16 19.87 18.52
C ARG A 387 -2.29 20.79 17.32
N LEU A 388 -2.71 22.02 17.58
CA LEU A 388 -2.81 23.08 16.57
C LEU A 388 -1.87 24.21 16.95
N TYR A 389 -1.06 24.64 15.99
CA TYR A 389 -0.04 25.68 16.17
C TYR A 389 -0.41 26.92 15.36
N ILE A 390 -0.46 28.07 16.02
CA ILE A 390 -0.85 29.34 15.40
C ILE A 390 0.21 30.40 15.66
N HIS A 391 0.73 30.99 14.58
CA HIS A 391 1.67 32.10 14.64
C HIS A 391 0.95 33.41 14.99
N SER A 392 1.66 34.35 15.63
CA SER A 392 1.18 35.69 16.02
C SER A 392 0.57 36.53 14.89
N SER A 393 0.91 36.23 13.64
CA SER A 393 0.37 36.92 12.46
C SER A 393 -0.97 36.39 11.97
N ASN A 394 -1.50 35.30 12.56
CA ASN A 394 -2.77 34.72 12.17
C ASN A 394 -3.95 35.43 12.86
N LEU A 395 -5.07 35.58 12.15
CA LEU A 395 -6.28 36.25 12.66
C LEU A 395 -6.89 35.54 13.89
N CYS A 396 -6.69 34.23 14.03
CA CYS A 396 -7.16 33.46 15.19
C CYS A 396 -6.25 33.62 16.42
N TYR A 397 -5.11 34.31 16.32
CA TYR A 397 -4.11 34.33 17.39
C TYR A 397 -4.65 34.90 18.70
N ASP A 398 -5.33 36.04 18.64
CA ASP A 398 -5.88 36.69 19.84
C ASP A 398 -6.95 35.82 20.51
N TYR A 399 -7.80 35.17 19.71
CA TYR A 399 -8.79 34.20 20.20
C TYR A 399 -8.14 33.02 20.94
N PHE A 400 -7.00 32.53 20.46
CA PHE A 400 -6.27 31.42 21.07
C PHE A 400 -5.52 31.87 22.32
N LYS A 401 -5.07 33.13 22.36
CA LYS A 401 -4.40 33.72 23.51
C LYS A 401 -5.34 33.85 24.71
N GLU A 402 -6.62 34.16 24.46
CA GLU A 402 -7.65 34.24 25.50
C GLU A 402 -7.84 32.92 26.26
N LEU A 403 -7.60 31.77 25.63
CA LEU A 403 -7.69 30.45 26.28
C LEU A 403 -6.76 30.32 27.50
N TYR A 404 -5.65 31.05 27.51
CA TYR A 404 -4.64 31.00 28.57
C TYR A 404 -4.83 32.09 29.65
N VAL A 405 -5.84 32.95 29.52
CA VAL A 405 -6.13 33.99 30.51
C VAL A 405 -6.96 33.38 31.65
N PRO A 406 -6.54 33.48 32.92
CA PRO A 406 -7.32 32.97 34.05
C PRO A 406 -8.66 33.71 34.18
N GLY A 407 -9.77 32.96 34.27
CA GLY A 407 -11.12 33.51 34.44
C GLY A 407 -12.05 32.56 35.21
N GLU A 408 -13.27 33.02 35.54
CA GLU A 408 -14.22 32.27 36.39
C GLU A 408 -14.68 30.94 35.75
N ASN A 409 -14.72 30.86 34.42
CA ASN A 409 -15.02 29.65 33.65
C ASN A 409 -13.77 29.17 32.90
N GLN A 410 -12.87 28.47 33.58
CA GLN A 410 -11.64 27.97 32.98
C GLN A 410 -11.94 26.97 31.85
N ILE A 411 -11.46 27.28 30.65
CA ILE A 411 -11.58 26.40 29.48
C ILE A 411 -10.68 25.19 29.71
N THR A 412 -11.26 24.00 29.59
CA THR A 412 -10.55 22.73 29.81
C THR A 412 -11.01 21.72 28.79
N ARG A 413 -10.39 20.54 28.78
CA ARG A 413 -10.87 19.41 27.98
C ARG A 413 -12.35 19.06 28.21
N LYS A 414 -12.89 19.28 29.43
CA LYS A 414 -14.30 18.97 29.75
C LYS A 414 -15.27 20.03 29.22
N ASN A 415 -14.76 21.24 28.97
CA ASN A 415 -15.51 22.37 28.42
C ASN A 415 -14.64 23.06 27.35
N PRO A 416 -14.44 22.41 26.19
CA PRO A 416 -13.61 22.96 25.14
C PRO A 416 -14.36 24.09 24.40
N LEU A 417 -13.60 24.95 23.73
CA LEU A 417 -14.14 26.05 22.93
C LEU A 417 -14.21 25.64 21.45
N ASP A 418 -15.24 26.09 20.74
CA ASP A 418 -15.35 25.85 19.31
C ASP A 418 -14.41 26.77 18.51
N MET A 419 -13.89 26.22 17.41
CA MET A 419 -13.06 26.97 16.46
C MET A 419 -13.85 28.12 15.82
N PRO A 420 -13.27 29.34 15.73
CA PRO A 420 -13.94 30.47 15.10
C PRO A 420 -13.86 30.34 13.58
N THR A 421 -14.83 29.64 12.99
CA THR A 421 -14.85 29.27 11.55
C THR A 421 -14.69 30.47 10.61
N MET A 422 -15.22 31.64 10.98
CA MET A 422 -15.08 32.87 10.19
C MET A 422 -13.63 33.38 10.15
N LEU A 423 -12.90 33.30 11.26
CA LEU A 423 -11.50 33.75 11.35
C LEU A 423 -10.53 32.69 10.81
N SER A 424 -10.88 31.42 10.96
CA SER A 424 -10.05 30.28 10.55
C SER A 424 -10.17 29.92 9.07
N GLY A 425 -11.02 30.63 8.31
CA GLY A 425 -11.28 30.32 6.90
C GLY A 425 -12.08 29.04 6.69
N GLY A 426 -12.93 28.68 7.65
CA GLY A 426 -13.85 27.53 7.58
C GLY A 426 -13.39 26.30 8.38
N MET A 427 -12.26 26.35 9.08
CA MET A 427 -11.84 25.24 9.95
C MET A 427 -12.73 25.17 11.18
N ALA A 428 -13.40 24.02 11.34
CA ALA A 428 -14.27 23.70 12.46
C ALA A 428 -13.65 22.60 13.33
N GLY A 429 -14.03 22.56 14.60
CA GLY A 429 -13.48 21.64 15.60
C GLY A 429 -13.48 22.29 16.97
N GLN A 430 -12.85 21.64 17.94
CA GLN A 430 -12.81 22.05 19.34
C GLN A 430 -11.38 22.21 19.83
N ILE A 431 -11.15 23.25 20.63
CA ILE A 431 -9.83 23.61 21.16
C ILE A 431 -9.87 23.89 22.66
N TRP A 432 -8.74 23.66 23.33
CA TRP A 432 -8.52 24.00 24.74
C TRP A 432 -7.02 24.16 25.02
N PRO A 433 -6.63 24.78 26.14
CA PRO A 433 -5.23 24.93 26.52
C PRO A 433 -4.48 23.60 26.51
N ASP A 434 -3.25 23.61 25.96
CA ASP A 434 -2.30 22.52 26.13
C ASP A 434 -1.56 22.70 27.46
N ASP A 435 -1.84 21.80 28.41
CA ASP A 435 -1.26 21.79 29.76
C ASP A 435 0.08 21.05 29.85
N ASP A 436 0.67 20.64 28.71
CA ASP A 436 1.96 19.95 28.68
C ASP A 436 3.11 20.93 28.94
N ASP A 437 3.88 20.71 30.02
CA ASP A 437 5.04 21.53 30.43
C ASP A 437 6.12 21.70 29.33
N LYS A 438 6.07 20.86 28.30
CA LYS A 438 6.95 20.94 27.12
C LYS A 438 6.57 22.09 26.19
N ILE A 439 5.33 22.56 26.22
CA ILE A 439 4.89 23.73 25.45
C ILE A 439 5.43 24.99 26.12
N LYS A 440 6.36 25.66 25.43
CA LYS A 440 7.00 26.85 25.97
C LYS A 440 6.13 28.09 25.70
N PRO A 441 5.92 28.97 26.71
CA PRO A 441 5.18 30.20 26.53
C PRO A 441 5.69 31.08 25.39
N ILE A 442 4.86 32.00 24.92
CA ILE A 442 5.25 33.04 23.97
C ILE A 442 6.43 33.83 24.56
N GLY A 443 7.39 34.23 23.71
CA GLY A 443 8.54 35.01 24.15
C GLY A 443 9.71 34.20 24.68
N THR A 444 9.57 32.87 24.78
CA THR A 444 10.63 32.00 25.29
C THR A 444 11.62 31.57 24.21
N LEU A 445 12.84 31.27 24.65
CA LEU A 445 13.88 30.62 23.84
C LEU A 445 13.52 29.13 23.67
N ILE A 446 13.40 28.67 22.42
CA ILE A 446 13.26 27.25 22.11
C ILE A 446 14.56 26.75 21.50
N LYS A 447 15.16 25.76 22.15
CA LYS A 447 16.34 25.04 21.65
C LYS A 447 15.90 23.78 20.91
N PRO A 448 16.15 23.67 19.60
CA PRO A 448 15.84 22.46 18.85
C PRO A 448 16.61 21.25 19.39
N LEU A 449 15.99 20.07 19.33
CA LEU A 449 16.67 18.80 19.63
C LEU A 449 17.67 18.40 18.53
N LEU A 450 17.56 19.00 17.36
CA LEU A 450 18.40 18.71 16.20
C LEU A 450 19.61 19.67 16.19
N PRO A 451 20.84 19.15 16.10
CA PRO A 451 22.07 19.95 16.25
C PRO A 451 22.29 21.00 15.14
N ASN A 452 21.58 20.87 14.01
CA ASN A 452 21.73 21.76 12.84
C ASN A 452 20.60 22.80 12.73
N CYS A 453 19.79 22.97 13.78
CA CYS A 453 18.71 23.94 13.80
C CYS A 453 19.08 25.09 14.74
N GLU A 454 18.89 26.32 14.28
CA GLU A 454 19.13 27.52 15.08
C GLU A 454 18.12 27.64 16.22
N ASP A 455 18.56 28.22 17.33
CA ASP A 455 17.70 28.53 18.47
C ASP A 455 16.63 29.56 18.06
N ILE A 456 15.39 29.33 18.49
CA ILE A 456 14.29 30.29 18.28
C ILE A 456 14.27 31.23 19.48
N ILE A 457 14.81 32.44 19.31
CA ILE A 457 15.07 33.39 20.41
C ILE A 457 13.80 34.13 20.89
N ASN A 458 12.67 33.98 20.21
CA ASN A 458 11.40 34.58 20.60
C ASN A 458 10.24 33.76 20.02
N ASN A 459 9.73 32.77 20.76
CA ASN A 459 8.60 31.98 20.29
C ASN A 459 7.35 32.86 20.07
N GLN A 460 6.89 32.97 18.83
CA GLN A 460 5.67 33.70 18.45
C GLN A 460 4.48 32.78 18.16
N VAL A 461 4.59 31.50 18.47
CA VAL A 461 3.58 30.49 18.17
C VAL A 461 2.87 30.06 19.46
N ILE A 462 1.54 30.08 19.43
CA ILE A 462 0.68 29.45 20.42
C ILE A 462 0.40 28.01 19.97
N CYS A 463 0.44 27.08 20.91
CA CYS A 463 0.00 25.69 20.73
C CYS A 463 -1.26 25.47 21.55
N VAL A 464 -2.26 24.80 20.99
CA VAL A 464 -3.46 24.36 21.72
C VAL A 464 -3.74 22.91 21.41
N LYS A 465 -4.50 22.24 22.27
CA LYS A 465 -5.08 20.94 21.94
C LYS A 465 -6.25 21.14 20.98
N TYR A 466 -6.42 20.19 20.07
CA TYR A 466 -7.43 20.22 19.02
C TYR A 466 -8.11 18.86 18.89
N ARG A 467 -9.41 18.89 18.65
CA ARG A 467 -10.25 17.73 18.35
C ARG A 467 -11.19 18.07 17.21
N ASP A 468 -11.27 17.18 16.23
CA ASP A 468 -12.26 17.27 15.15
C ASP A 468 -13.69 17.20 15.69
N LEU A 469 -14.67 17.61 14.88
CA LEU A 469 -16.08 17.51 15.25
C LEU A 469 -16.45 16.06 15.54
N SER A 470 -17.19 15.84 16.63
CA SER A 470 -17.79 14.55 16.96
C SER A 470 -19.19 14.47 16.37
N PHE A 471 -19.50 13.34 15.75
CA PHE A 471 -20.83 13.01 15.24
C PHE A 471 -21.38 11.81 16.01
N ASP A 472 -22.71 11.66 16.01
CA ASP A 472 -23.36 10.51 16.63
C ASP A 472 -22.97 9.20 15.94
N ASP A 473 -23.03 8.09 16.68
CA ASP A 473 -22.61 6.78 16.18
C ASP A 473 -23.44 6.31 14.98
N ASP A 474 -24.67 6.77 14.80
CA ASP A 474 -25.55 6.45 13.66
C ASP A 474 -25.48 7.49 12.54
N TYR A 475 -24.63 8.51 12.66
CA TYR A 475 -24.43 9.52 11.62
C TYR A 475 -23.79 8.90 10.37
N ILE A 476 -24.41 9.13 9.21
CA ILE A 476 -23.94 8.63 7.92
C ILE A 476 -23.39 9.80 7.10
N PHE A 477 -22.11 9.74 6.78
CA PHE A 477 -21.48 10.64 5.82
C PHE A 477 -21.95 10.29 4.41
N LYS A 478 -22.77 11.16 3.82
CA LYS A 478 -23.34 10.94 2.49
C LYS A 478 -22.27 11.13 1.41
N ALA A 479 -22.09 10.13 0.55
CA ALA A 479 -21.25 10.21 -0.64
C ALA A 479 -21.98 10.98 -1.75
N LYS A 480 -21.97 12.31 -1.64
CA LYS A 480 -22.54 13.21 -2.64
C LYS A 480 -21.76 14.51 -2.71
N LEU A 481 -21.84 15.16 -3.87
CA LEU A 481 -21.34 16.53 -4.01
C LEU A 481 -22.09 17.47 -3.06
N LEU A 482 -21.35 18.43 -2.50
CA LEU A 482 -21.92 19.48 -1.67
C LEU A 482 -22.77 20.43 -2.52
N GLU A 483 -23.77 21.02 -1.89
CA GLU A 483 -24.59 22.05 -2.53
C GLU A 483 -23.72 23.23 -2.95
N ASN A 484 -23.96 23.76 -4.15
CA ASN A 484 -23.21 24.86 -4.75
C ASN A 484 -21.72 24.56 -5.04
N VAL A 485 -21.34 23.29 -5.19
CA VAL A 485 -19.99 22.95 -5.67
C VAL A 485 -19.74 23.54 -7.06
N SER A 486 -18.59 24.21 -7.21
CA SER A 486 -18.12 24.66 -8.52
C SER A 486 -17.13 23.62 -9.06
N MET A 487 -17.55 22.87 -10.08
CA MET A 487 -16.70 21.85 -10.70
C MET A 487 -15.48 22.49 -11.39
N PRO A 488 -14.28 21.88 -11.29
CA PRO A 488 -13.12 22.35 -12.03
C PRO A 488 -13.33 22.21 -13.55
N PRO A 489 -12.64 23.01 -14.37
CA PRO A 489 -12.77 22.92 -15.82
C PRO A 489 -12.31 21.55 -16.34
N ALA A 490 -13.04 21.00 -17.31
CA ALA A 490 -12.71 19.72 -17.92
C ALA A 490 -11.33 19.74 -18.59
N THR A 491 -10.50 18.76 -18.26
CA THR A 491 -9.10 18.67 -18.72
C THR A 491 -8.88 17.58 -19.76
N LEU A 492 -9.81 16.63 -19.86
CA LEU A 492 -9.77 15.53 -20.82
C LEU A 492 -10.33 15.99 -22.16
N ARG A 493 -9.70 15.52 -23.25
CA ARG A 493 -10.19 15.73 -24.61
C ARG A 493 -11.63 15.19 -24.71
N PRO A 494 -12.62 16.02 -25.10
CA PRO A 494 -13.96 15.52 -25.36
C PRO A 494 -13.93 14.43 -26.43
N ARG A 495 -14.76 13.39 -26.28
CA ARG A 495 -14.82 12.29 -27.27
C ARG A 495 -15.24 12.79 -28.66
N ASP A 496 -16.09 13.80 -28.72
CA ASP A 496 -16.58 14.42 -29.96
C ASP A 496 -15.65 15.53 -30.48
N TYR A 497 -14.42 15.61 -29.98
CA TYR A 497 -13.45 16.61 -30.43
C TYR A 497 -12.86 16.22 -31.80
N ASP A 498 -13.54 16.65 -32.85
CA ASP A 498 -13.18 16.40 -34.26
C ASP A 498 -12.48 17.59 -34.94
N GLN A 499 -11.96 18.53 -34.14
CA GLN A 499 -11.24 19.69 -34.66
C GLN A 499 -9.84 19.28 -35.14
N MET A 500 -9.42 19.84 -36.30
CA MET A 500 -8.08 19.68 -36.87
C MET A 500 -6.95 20.25 -35.98
N THR A 501 -7.30 21.05 -34.96
CA THR A 501 -6.35 21.63 -34.02
C THR A 501 -5.96 20.64 -32.92
N PRO A 502 -4.67 20.54 -32.53
CA PRO A 502 -4.26 19.70 -31.41
C PRO A 502 -4.97 20.12 -30.11
N TYR A 503 -5.68 19.19 -29.47
CA TYR A 503 -6.33 19.44 -28.19
C TYR A 503 -5.29 19.85 -27.14
N ARG A 504 -5.51 20.99 -26.47
CA ARG A 504 -4.68 21.46 -25.36
C ARG A 504 -5.43 21.23 -24.04
N PRO A 505 -5.02 20.25 -23.22
CA PRO A 505 -5.64 20.02 -21.92
C PRO A 505 -5.43 21.22 -21.01
N ASN A 506 -6.47 21.60 -20.26
CA ASN A 506 -6.33 22.61 -19.22
C ASN A 506 -5.65 21.98 -18.01
N LEU A 507 -4.32 22.09 -17.90
CA LEU A 507 -3.55 21.45 -16.82
C LEU A 507 -3.50 22.37 -15.59
N GLY A 508 -4.26 22.01 -14.55
CA GLY A 508 -4.22 22.65 -13.22
C GLY A 508 -5.38 23.62 -12.94
N PHE A 509 -5.39 24.19 -11.73
CA PHE A 509 -6.44 25.09 -11.23
C PHE A 509 -6.34 26.55 -11.72
N ALA A 510 -5.50 26.84 -12.72
CA ALA A 510 -5.39 28.20 -13.28
C ALA A 510 -4.92 28.17 -14.74
N GLN A 511 -5.52 29.02 -15.58
CA GLN A 511 -4.94 29.40 -16.87
C GLN A 511 -3.61 30.12 -16.62
N ARG A 512 -2.47 29.53 -16.99
CA ARG A 512 -1.20 30.28 -17.06
C ARG A 512 -0.86 30.63 -18.51
N PRO A 513 -0.54 31.91 -18.81
CA PRO A 513 0.13 32.29 -20.04
C PRO A 513 1.53 31.64 -20.15
N GLN A 514 1.96 31.42 -21.37
CA GLN A 514 2.91 30.40 -21.82
C GLN A 514 4.40 30.53 -21.44
N TYR A 515 4.79 31.30 -20.43
CA TYR A 515 6.23 31.51 -20.13
C TYR A 515 6.56 31.32 -18.65
N GLN A 516 6.84 30.08 -18.24
CA GLN A 516 7.82 29.75 -17.20
C GLN A 516 8.05 28.24 -17.19
N ARG A 517 9.03 27.78 -17.97
CA ARG A 517 9.62 26.45 -17.85
C ARG A 517 10.55 26.41 -16.62
N ASP A 518 10.53 25.27 -15.95
CA ASP A 518 11.56 24.74 -15.06
C ASP A 518 11.86 25.50 -13.76
N LEU A 519 10.99 25.31 -12.75
CA LEU A 519 11.43 25.31 -11.35
C LEU A 519 10.81 24.12 -10.60
N ALA A 520 11.67 23.32 -9.99
CA ALA A 520 11.38 22.07 -9.30
C ALA A 520 10.29 22.21 -8.21
N PRO A 521 9.55 21.12 -7.89
CA PRO A 521 8.41 21.14 -6.97
C PRO A 521 8.71 21.74 -5.58
N ALA A 522 9.96 21.61 -5.11
CA ALA A 522 10.40 22.05 -3.79
C ALA A 522 10.44 23.59 -3.58
N ARG A 523 10.47 24.40 -4.65
CA ARG A 523 10.47 25.87 -4.51
C ARG A 523 9.07 26.49 -4.34
N ARG A 524 7.99 25.73 -4.58
CA ARG A 524 6.61 26.26 -4.46
C ARG A 524 6.21 26.63 -3.04
N PHE A 525 6.82 26.01 -2.02
CA PHE A 525 6.49 26.26 -0.62
C PHE A 525 7.17 27.52 -0.06
N LEU A 526 8.32 27.92 -0.62
CA LEU A 526 9.11 29.05 -0.11
C LEU A 526 8.73 30.42 -0.69
N GLN A 527 8.12 30.47 -1.89
CA GLN A 527 7.83 31.75 -2.56
C GLN A 527 6.50 32.40 -2.19
N ARG A 528 5.55 31.67 -1.59
CA ARG A 528 4.27 32.28 -1.16
C ARG A 528 4.34 33.01 0.19
N SER A 529 5.45 32.88 0.92
CA SER A 529 5.63 33.49 2.24
C SER A 529 6.34 34.85 2.21
N CYS A 530 6.92 35.26 1.07
CA CYS A 530 7.85 36.41 1.03
C CYS A 530 7.46 37.55 0.07
N ILE A 531 6.22 37.62 -0.45
CA ILE A 531 5.87 38.63 -1.48
C ILE A 531 4.81 39.66 -1.04
N ASN A 532 4.14 39.52 0.12
CA ASN A 532 3.04 40.43 0.49
C ASN A 532 3.29 41.36 1.68
N THR A 533 4.51 41.87 1.88
CA THR A 533 4.72 43.02 2.79
C THR A 533 5.85 43.95 2.30
N HIS A 534 5.74 44.53 1.12
CA HIS A 534 6.39 45.82 0.81
C HIS A 534 5.65 46.53 -0.35
N SER A 535 4.72 47.41 0.03
CA SER A 535 4.04 48.49 -0.70
C SER A 535 2.57 48.45 -0.24
N SER A 536 2.16 49.32 0.67
CA SER A 536 1.92 50.72 0.37
C SER A 536 1.97 51.55 1.65
N PHE A 537 2.63 52.69 1.54
CA PHE A 537 2.40 53.88 2.36
C PHE A 537 0.97 54.40 2.15
#